data_AF-X1KIW3-F1
#
_entry.id   AF-X1KIW3-F1
#
_cell.length_a   1.000
_cell.length_b   1.000
_cell.length_c   1.000
_cell.angle_alpha   90.00
_cell.angle_beta   90.00
_cell.angle_gamma   90.00
#
_symmetry.space_group_name_H-M   'P 1'
#
loop_
_entity.id
_entity.type
_entity.pdbx_description
1 polymer ?
#
loop_
_entity_poly.entity_id
_entity_poly.type
_entity_poly.pdbx_seq_one_letter_code
_entity_poly.pdbx_strand_id
1 'polypeptide(L)'
;MKRIVVAFSNRSEHGLLLPVIRRLREHFEVIEFDMGRHSMPELGDIYKSAYALFQEKQPAAVMCPFDRCEMIFPTLAAYHLNIPVIALQSGDISSGTFDDLHRHAIALYASIHLCNGPKSAERTKELLRL
;
A
#
# COMPACT_ATOMS: atom_id res chain seq x y z
N MET A 1 -9.10 11.31 16.71
CA MET A 1 -9.46 10.16 15.85
C MET A 1 -8.18 9.58 15.28
N LYS A 2 -8.07 8.26 15.07
CA LYS A 2 -6.87 7.71 14.40
C LYS A 2 -6.92 8.06 12.92
N ARG A 3 -5.77 8.38 12.33
CA ARG A 3 -5.61 8.68 10.91
C ARG A 3 -5.19 7.44 10.13
N ILE A 4 -5.77 7.23 8.96
CA ILE A 4 -5.35 6.21 8.01
C ILE A 4 -5.02 6.90 6.70
N VAL A 5 -3.83 6.67 6.16
CA VAL A 5 -3.51 7.09 4.79
C VAL A 5 -3.91 5.97 3.83
N VAL A 6 -4.52 6.32 2.71
CA VAL A 6 -4.82 5.41 1.59
C VAL A 6 -4.10 5.91 0.36
N ALA A 7 -3.10 5.15 -0.12
CA ALA A 7 -2.31 5.49 -1.29
C ALA A 7 -2.92 4.91 -2.58
N PHE A 8 -2.81 5.64 -3.69
CA PHE A 8 -3.17 5.19 -5.04
C PHE A 8 -2.39 5.98 -6.10
N SER A 9 -2.25 5.42 -7.30
CA SER A 9 -1.47 6.03 -8.40
C SER A 9 -2.32 6.65 -9.50
N ASN A 10 -3.60 6.29 -9.56
CA ASN A 10 -4.48 6.73 -10.64
C ASN A 10 -5.97 6.61 -10.29
N ARG A 11 -6.81 7.21 -11.14
CA ARG A 11 -8.27 7.21 -11.00
C ARG A 11 -8.89 5.81 -10.98
N SER A 12 -8.34 4.84 -11.69
CA SER A 12 -8.89 3.48 -11.72
C SER A 12 -8.68 2.77 -10.39
N GLU A 13 -7.48 2.87 -9.79
CA GLU A 13 -7.21 2.37 -8.44
C GLU A 13 -8.07 3.08 -7.40
N HIS A 14 -8.13 4.40 -7.46
CA HIS A 14 -8.97 5.20 -6.58
C HIS A 14 -10.44 4.75 -6.64
N GLY A 15 -10.97 4.55 -7.84
CA GLY A 15 -12.34 4.07 -8.06
C GLY A 15 -12.61 2.72 -7.40
N LEU A 16 -11.66 1.78 -7.45
CA LEU A 16 -11.76 0.47 -6.78
C LEU A 16 -11.71 0.60 -5.25
N LEU A 17 -11.00 1.61 -4.73
CA LEU A 17 -10.87 1.86 -3.29
C LEU A 17 -12.04 2.65 -2.69
N LEU A 18 -12.86 3.33 -3.51
CA LEU A 18 -13.96 4.17 -3.01
C LEU A 18 -14.88 3.49 -1.98
N PRO A 19 -15.32 2.22 -2.16
CA PRO A 19 -16.14 1.54 -1.16
C PRO A 19 -15.42 1.38 0.19
N VAL A 20 -14.12 1.07 0.15
CA VAL A 20 -13.28 0.90 1.34
C VAL A 20 -13.05 2.25 2.01
N ILE A 21 -12.68 3.29 1.26
CA ILE A 21 -12.47 4.66 1.75
C ILE A 21 -13.72 5.18 2.45
N ARG A 22 -14.91 4.98 1.86
CA ARG A 22 -16.20 5.40 2.45
C ARG A 22 -16.44 4.74 3.81
N ARG A 23 -16.17 3.43 3.92
CA ARG A 23 -16.33 2.70 5.19
C ARG A 23 -15.27 3.06 6.22
N LEU A 24 -14.02 3.30 5.80
CA LEU A 24 -12.98 3.77 6.71
C LEU A 24 -13.33 5.13 7.31
N ARG A 25 -13.94 6.03 6.54
CA ARG A 25 -14.36 7.37 7.00
C ARG A 25 -15.42 7.34 8.12
N GLU A 26 -16.14 6.25 8.28
CA GLU A 26 -17.08 6.06 9.40
C GLU A 26 -16.35 5.88 10.75
N HIS A 27 -15.06 5.50 10.73
CA HIS A 27 -14.30 5.11 11.92
C HIS A 27 -12.95 5.83 12.08
N PHE A 28 -12.41 6.37 10.99
CA PHE A 28 -11.07 6.97 10.93
C PHE A 28 -11.09 8.30 10.17
N GLU A 29 -10.11 9.14 10.48
CA GLU A 29 -9.78 10.28 9.63
C GLU A 29 -8.96 9.73 8.44
N VAL A 30 -9.57 9.69 7.25
CA VAL A 30 -8.93 9.12 6.05
C VAL A 30 -8.23 10.23 5.25
N ILE A 31 -6.93 10.05 5.04
CA ILE A 31 -6.10 10.91 4.20
C ILE A 31 -5.84 10.15 2.89
N GLU A 32 -6.28 10.73 1.79
CA GLU A 32 -6.05 10.19 0.46
C GLU A 32 -4.70 10.69 -0.06
N PHE A 33 -3.79 9.78 -0.43
CA PHE A 33 -2.48 10.10 -0.98
C PHE A 33 -2.42 9.68 -2.45
N ASP A 34 -2.70 10.64 -3.34
CA ASP A 34 -2.52 10.47 -4.78
C ASP A 34 -1.04 10.59 -5.13
N MET A 35 -0.44 9.47 -5.51
CA MET A 35 0.94 9.42 -5.96
C MET A 35 1.09 9.87 -7.40
N GLY A 36 0.00 10.04 -8.16
CA GLY A 36 0.05 10.24 -9.61
C GLY A 36 0.77 9.11 -10.35
N ARG A 37 0.89 9.25 -11.68
CA ARG A 37 1.79 8.41 -12.48
C ARG A 37 3.11 9.14 -12.65
N HIS A 38 4.19 8.48 -12.26
CA HIS A 38 5.53 9.04 -12.36
C HIS A 38 6.33 8.26 -13.41
N SER A 39 7.18 8.98 -14.14
CA SER A 39 8.21 8.35 -14.96
C SER A 39 9.35 7.82 -14.06
N MET A 40 10.14 6.84 -14.54
CA MET A 40 11.20 6.22 -13.71
C MET A 40 12.18 7.21 -13.04
N PRO A 41 12.60 8.32 -13.68
CA PRO A 41 13.47 9.30 -13.03
C PRO A 41 12.85 9.99 -11.80
N GLU A 42 11.52 10.02 -11.70
CA GLU A 42 10.77 10.83 -10.72
C GLU A 42 10.26 9.99 -9.54
N LEU A 43 10.47 8.67 -9.54
CA LEU A 43 9.95 7.79 -8.50
C LEU A 43 10.47 8.12 -7.09
N GLY A 44 11.70 8.65 -6.99
CA GLY A 44 12.27 9.10 -5.71
C GLY A 44 11.49 10.24 -5.06
N ASP A 45 10.74 11.02 -5.84
CA ASP A 45 9.93 12.12 -5.33
C ASP A 45 8.64 11.63 -4.66
N ILE A 46 8.13 10.47 -5.07
CA ILE A 46 7.02 9.79 -4.37
C ILE A 46 7.46 9.45 -2.93
N TYR A 47 8.66 8.87 -2.77
CA TYR A 47 9.19 8.55 -1.44
C TYR A 47 9.33 9.79 -0.57
N LYS A 48 9.95 10.87 -1.10
CA LYS A 48 10.11 12.13 -0.36
C LYS A 48 8.76 12.70 0.08
N SER A 49 7.79 12.72 -0.83
CA SER A 49 6.45 13.25 -0.58
C SER A 49 5.69 12.42 0.45
N ALA A 50 5.72 11.09 0.31
CA ALA A 50 5.12 10.17 1.28
C ALA A 50 5.76 10.31 2.65
N TYR A 51 7.09 10.34 2.73
CA TYR A 51 7.83 10.48 3.99
C TYR A 51 7.49 11.79 4.70
N ALA A 52 7.50 12.92 3.98
CA ALA A 52 7.11 14.22 4.54
C ALA A 52 5.67 14.23 5.03
N LEU A 53 4.73 13.70 4.22
CA LEU A 53 3.31 13.59 4.60
C LEU A 53 3.14 12.72 5.86
N PHE A 54 3.84 11.60 5.95
CA PHE A 54 3.70 10.67 7.08
C PHE A 54 4.30 11.22 8.37
N GLN A 55 5.38 11.98 8.29
CA GLN A 55 5.93 12.70 9.44
C GLN A 55 4.97 13.79 9.94
N GLU A 56 4.37 14.56 9.02
CA GLU A 56 3.42 15.62 9.36
C GLU A 56 2.12 15.05 9.93
N LYS A 57 1.55 14.05 9.25
CA LYS A 57 0.22 13.51 9.54
C LYS A 57 0.23 12.35 10.51
N GLN A 58 1.38 11.78 10.87
CA GLN A 58 1.53 10.68 11.84
C GLN A 58 0.38 9.65 11.79
N PRO A 59 0.14 9.00 10.63
CA PRO A 59 -0.97 8.08 10.50
C PRO A 59 -0.76 6.83 11.36
N ALA A 60 -1.86 6.26 11.85
CA ALA A 60 -1.83 5.01 12.61
C ALA A 60 -1.53 3.78 11.73
N ALA A 61 -1.82 3.88 10.43
CA ALA A 61 -1.42 2.92 9.40
C ALA A 61 -1.50 3.56 8.01
N VAL A 62 -0.80 2.96 7.04
CA VAL A 62 -0.86 3.32 5.62
C VAL A 62 -1.35 2.11 4.82
N MET A 63 -2.41 2.30 4.04
CA MET A 63 -2.92 1.30 3.11
C MET A 63 -2.21 1.45 1.77
N CYS A 64 -1.49 0.42 1.37
CA CYS A 64 -0.73 0.32 0.12
C CYS A 64 -1.30 -0.83 -0.73
N PRO A 65 -2.33 -0.57 -1.54
CA PRO A 65 -2.99 -1.58 -2.34
C PRO A 65 -2.29 -1.84 -3.68
N PHE A 66 -2.62 -2.96 -4.33
CA PHE A 66 -2.15 -3.30 -5.68
C PHE A 66 -0.62 -3.46 -5.76
N ASP A 67 -0.06 -3.40 -6.97
CA ASP A 67 1.27 -3.89 -7.31
C ASP A 67 2.04 -2.99 -8.30
N ARG A 68 1.55 -1.77 -8.49
CA ARG A 68 2.25 -0.74 -9.25
C ARG A 68 3.60 -0.43 -8.62
N CYS A 69 4.62 -0.21 -9.45
CA CYS A 69 5.98 0.10 -8.98
C CYS A 69 6.03 1.33 -8.07
N GLU A 70 5.17 2.32 -8.33
CA GLU A 70 5.00 3.54 -7.54
C GLU A 70 4.63 3.23 -6.07
N MET A 71 3.88 2.16 -5.83
CA MET A 71 3.38 1.78 -4.51
C MET A 71 4.48 1.29 -3.55
N ILE A 72 5.65 0.89 -4.08
CA ILE A 72 6.80 0.51 -3.26
C ILE A 72 7.31 1.69 -2.44
N PHE A 73 7.26 2.91 -2.98
CA PHE A 73 7.83 4.10 -2.36
C PHE A 73 7.09 4.57 -1.09
N PRO A 74 5.75 4.72 -1.05
CA PRO A 74 5.06 4.98 0.20
C PRO A 74 5.15 3.79 1.17
N THR A 75 5.18 2.55 0.65
CA THR A 75 5.36 1.36 1.49
C THR A 75 6.68 1.42 2.26
N LEU A 76 7.78 1.74 1.55
CA LEU A 76 9.10 1.88 2.14
C LEU A 76 9.18 3.07 3.11
N ALA A 77 8.56 4.20 2.77
CA ALA A 77 8.50 5.37 3.65
C ALA A 77 7.76 5.05 4.96
N ALA A 78 6.63 4.36 4.89
CA ALA A 78 5.88 3.92 6.06
C ALA A 78 6.71 2.95 6.92
N TYR A 79 7.36 1.96 6.29
CA TYR A 79 8.23 1.01 6.96
C TYR A 79 9.38 1.71 7.71
N HIS A 80 10.09 2.63 7.08
CA HIS A 80 11.18 3.38 7.71
C HIS A 80 10.72 4.26 8.88
N LEU A 81 9.47 4.71 8.86
CA LEU A 81 8.86 5.48 9.95
C LEU A 81 8.20 4.58 11.02
N ASN A 82 8.33 3.26 10.92
CA ASN A 82 7.67 2.27 11.78
C ASN A 82 6.14 2.44 11.82
N ILE A 83 5.55 2.83 10.69
CA ILE A 83 4.11 2.95 10.53
C ILE A 83 3.57 1.64 9.93
N PRO A 84 2.58 0.98 10.56
CA PRO A 84 2.01 -0.26 10.04
C PRO A 84 1.50 -0.10 8.60
N VAL A 85 1.97 -0.97 7.71
CA VAL A 85 1.49 -1.05 6.33
C VAL A 85 0.39 -2.11 6.22
N ILE A 86 -0.71 -1.73 5.56
CA ILE A 86 -1.83 -2.61 5.22
C ILE A 86 -1.76 -2.90 3.72
N ALA A 87 -1.41 -4.14 3.35
CA ALA A 87 -1.28 -4.56 1.95
C ALA A 87 -2.53 -5.33 1.49
N LEU A 88 -3.15 -4.87 0.41
CA LEU A 88 -4.23 -5.60 -0.26
C LEU A 88 -3.63 -6.56 -1.29
N GLN A 89 -4.32 -7.68 -1.55
CA GLN A 89 -3.91 -8.71 -2.52
C GLN A 89 -2.57 -9.38 -2.19
N SER A 90 -2.19 -9.40 -0.92
CA SER A 90 -1.01 -10.15 -0.47
C SER A 90 -1.09 -11.61 -0.95
N GLY A 91 -0.01 -12.07 -1.58
CA GLY A 91 0.12 -13.44 -2.09
C GLY A 91 -0.78 -13.79 -3.28
N ASP A 92 -1.44 -12.82 -3.92
CA ASP A 92 -2.00 -13.05 -5.25
C ASP A 92 -0.87 -13.29 -6.26
N ILE A 93 -1.16 -13.99 -7.35
CA ILE A 93 -0.27 -14.18 -8.50
C ILE A 93 -1.09 -13.89 -9.74
N SER A 94 -0.59 -13.04 -10.64
CA SER A 94 -1.20 -12.77 -11.93
C SER A 94 -0.59 -13.70 -12.98
N SER A 95 0.50 -13.30 -13.62
CA SER A 95 1.16 -14.00 -14.73
C SER A 95 2.66 -14.24 -14.49
N GLY A 96 3.18 -13.99 -13.29
CA GLY A 96 4.60 -14.11 -12.96
C GLY A 96 5.46 -12.96 -13.49
N THR A 97 4.87 -11.79 -13.71
CA THR A 97 5.54 -10.61 -14.26
C THR A 97 6.07 -9.69 -13.16
N PHE A 98 6.60 -8.52 -13.54
CA PHE A 98 7.10 -7.49 -12.63
C PHE A 98 6.10 -7.09 -11.53
N ASP A 99 4.81 -7.06 -11.85
CA ASP A 99 3.77 -6.70 -10.89
C ASP A 99 3.71 -7.71 -9.73
N ASP A 100 3.87 -9.01 -9.99
CA ASP A 100 3.90 -10.01 -8.92
C ASP A 100 5.09 -9.81 -7.97
N LEU A 101 6.26 -9.41 -8.51
CA LEU A 101 7.43 -9.09 -7.68
C LEU A 101 7.20 -7.85 -6.81
N HIS A 102 6.58 -6.80 -7.34
CA HIS A 102 6.23 -5.62 -6.56
C HIS A 102 5.22 -5.96 -5.47
N ARG A 103 4.21 -6.79 -5.77
CA ARG A 103 3.22 -7.24 -4.79
C ARG A 103 3.87 -8.01 -3.63
N HIS A 104 4.82 -8.89 -3.94
CA HIS A 104 5.60 -9.60 -2.92
C HIS A 104 6.48 -8.65 -2.10
N ALA A 105 7.14 -7.69 -2.75
CA ALA A 105 7.95 -6.69 -2.04
C ALA A 105 7.09 -5.84 -1.08
N ILE A 106 5.91 -5.39 -1.53
CA ILE A 106 4.96 -4.66 -0.69
C ILE A 106 4.51 -5.54 0.49
N ALA A 107 4.20 -6.81 0.25
CA ALA A 107 3.84 -7.75 1.32
C ALA A 107 4.98 -7.91 2.34
N LEU A 108 6.25 -8.03 1.93
CA LEU A 108 7.37 -8.16 2.88
C LEU A 108 7.50 -6.99 3.86
N TYR A 109 7.07 -5.78 3.48
CA TYR A 109 7.06 -4.61 4.37
C TYR A 109 5.73 -4.45 5.14
N ALA A 110 4.70 -5.24 4.82
CA ALA A 110 3.38 -5.10 5.41
C ALA A 110 3.31 -5.70 6.82
N SER A 111 2.55 -5.04 7.69
CA SER A 111 2.20 -5.56 9.02
C SER A 111 0.85 -6.26 9.01
N ILE A 112 -0.04 -5.87 8.09
CA ILE A 112 -1.39 -6.43 7.93
C ILE A 112 -1.57 -6.85 6.47
N HIS A 113 -1.95 -8.11 6.27
CA HIS A 113 -2.14 -8.71 4.95
C HIS A 113 -3.62 -8.99 4.68
N LEU A 114 -4.20 -8.29 3.73
CA LEU A 114 -5.56 -8.52 3.26
C LEU A 114 -5.51 -9.36 1.98
N CYS A 115 -5.53 -10.68 2.16
CA CYS A 115 -5.45 -11.67 1.08
C CYS A 115 -6.82 -11.86 0.40
N ASN A 116 -6.83 -12.13 -0.91
CA ASN A 116 -8.07 -12.32 -1.67
C ASN A 116 -8.74 -13.69 -1.42
N GLY A 117 -8.02 -14.64 -0.84
CA GLY A 117 -8.55 -15.95 -0.48
C GLY A 117 -7.51 -16.89 0.13
N PRO A 118 -7.90 -18.12 0.49
CA PRO A 118 -7.03 -19.06 1.21
C PRO A 118 -5.72 -19.36 0.50
N LYS A 119 -5.73 -19.52 -0.84
CA LYS A 119 -4.50 -19.79 -1.61
C LYS A 119 -3.50 -18.63 -1.53
N SER A 120 -3.98 -17.40 -1.59
CA SER A 120 -3.13 -16.21 -1.46
C SER A 120 -2.62 -16.03 -0.03
N ALA A 121 -3.42 -16.41 0.96
CA ALA A 121 -2.99 -16.43 2.35
C ALA A 121 -1.86 -17.44 2.59
N GLU A 122 -1.96 -18.67 2.06
CA GLU A 122 -0.88 -19.66 2.16
C GLU A 122 0.41 -19.17 1.49
N ARG A 123 0.33 -18.63 0.27
CA ARG A 123 1.50 -18.04 -0.38
C ARG A 123 2.10 -16.86 0.40
N THR A 124 1.25 -16.05 1.04
CA THR A 124 1.71 -14.97 1.92
C THR A 124 2.48 -15.53 3.12
N LYS A 125 1.99 -16.59 3.76
CA LYS A 125 2.71 -17.26 4.86
C LYS A 125 4.04 -17.85 4.40
N GLU A 126 4.06 -18.53 3.25
CA GLU A 126 5.29 -19.08 2.67
C GLU A 126 6.32 -17.98 2.39
N LEU A 127 5.89 -16.86 1.79
CA LEU A 127 6.73 -15.70 1.52
C LEU A 127 7.34 -15.11 2.80
N LEU A 128 6.53 -14.99 3.85
CA LEU A 128 6.92 -14.41 5.14
C LEU A 128 7.60 -15.40 6.09
N ARG A 129 7.64 -16.69 5.73
CA ARG A 129 8.15 -17.80 6.56
C ARG A 129 7.44 -17.91 7.91
N LEU A 130 6.10 -17.80 7.88
CA LEU A 130 5.19 -17.94 9.03
C LEU A 130 4.64 -19.36 9.19
#